data_AF-A0A7V9KEH5-F1
#
_entry.id   AF-A0A7V9KEH5-F1
#
_cell.length_a   1.000
_cell.length_b   1.000
_cell.length_c   1.000
_cell.angle_alpha   90.00
_cell.angle_beta   90.00
_cell.angle_gamma   90.00
#
_symmetry.space_group_name_H-M   'P 1'
#
loop_
_entity.id
_entity.type
_entity.pdbx_description
1 polymer ?
#
loop_
_entity_poly.entity_id
_entity_poly.type
_entity_poly.pdbx_seq_one_letter_code
_entity_poly.pdbx_strand_id
1 'polypeptide(L)'
;MLLDVATAVISTMRSYDVTVRWGGDEFVCALSETTLEVATRRVAEIQDALDARRPGASISAGLAELADDTLASLIARADAALYDVKSERPT
;
A
#
# COMPACT_ATOMS: atom_id res chain seq x y z
N MET A 1 -0.23 13.12 10.74
CA MET A 1 -1.03 12.14 9.98
C MET A 1 -0.29 11.71 8.72
N LEU A 2 -0.21 12.53 7.67
CA LEU A 2 0.42 12.09 6.41
C LEU A 2 1.92 11.75 6.56
N LEU A 3 2.66 12.51 7.38
CA LEU A 3 4.05 12.20 7.71
C LEU A 3 4.18 10.86 8.45
N ASP A 4 3.22 10.53 9.31
CA ASP A 4 3.22 9.29 10.08
C ASP A 4 3.00 8.08 9.17
N VAL A 5 2.05 8.20 8.24
CA VAL A 5 1.79 7.21 7.18
C VAL A 5 3.01 7.04 6.29
N ALA A 6 3.57 8.13 5.75
CA ALA A 6 4.75 8.08 4.90
C ALA A 6 5.94 7.43 5.62
N THR A 7 6.14 7.75 6.91
CA THR A 7 7.23 7.16 7.69
C THR A 7 6.99 5.68 7.95
N ALA A 8 5.76 5.27 8.27
CA ALA A 8 5.41 3.86 8.45
C ALA A 8 5.70 3.07 7.16
N VAL A 9 5.21 3.55 6.01
CA VAL A 9 5.45 2.93 4.71
C VAL A 9 6.94 2.81 4.42
N ILE A 10 7.70 3.92 4.49
CA ILE A 10 9.13 3.91 4.14
C ILE A 10 9.92 2.98 5.09
N SER A 11 9.56 2.91 6.37
CA SER A 11 10.28 2.08 7.35
C SER A 11 10.13 0.57 7.15
N THR A 12 9.07 0.14 6.46
CA THR A 12 8.77 -1.28 6.19
C THR A 12 9.18 -1.73 4.78
N MET A 13 9.51 -0.78 3.90
CA MET A 13 9.94 -1.06 2.53
C MET A 13 11.43 -1.39 2.47
N ARG A 14 11.84 -2.17 1.46
CA ARG A 14 13.26 -2.40 1.19
C ARG A 14 13.86 -1.14 0.56
N SER A 15 15.18 -1.00 0.63
CA SER A 15 15.89 0.18 0.11
C SER A 15 15.72 0.42 -1.39
N TYR A 16 15.32 -0.60 -2.15
CA TYR A 16 15.10 -0.55 -3.59
C TYR A 16 13.63 -0.59 -4.00
N ASP A 17 12.70 -0.75 -3.05
CA ASP A 17 11.28 -0.64 -3.34
C ASP A 17 10.92 0.84 -3.58
N VAL A 18 10.07 1.10 -4.57
CA VAL A 18 9.72 2.48 -4.95
C VAL A 18 8.42 2.86 -4.29
N THR A 19 8.42 3.93 -3.51
CA THR A 19 7.21 4.53 -2.92
C THR A 19 7.01 5.93 -3.45
N VAL A 20 5.83 6.22 -3.98
CA VAL A 20 5.46 7.53 -4.53
C VAL A 20 4.16 8.00 -3.89
N ARG A 21 4.08 9.29 -3.55
CA ARG A 21 2.81 9.93 -3.19
C ARG A 21 2.05 10.24 -4.48
N TRP A 22 0.92 9.59 -4.68
CA TRP A 22 0.12 9.69 -5.91
C TRP A 22 -0.73 10.96 -5.97
N GLY A 23 -1.34 11.32 -4.85
CA GLY A 23 -2.18 12.52 -4.69
C GLY A 23 -2.83 12.52 -3.31
N GLY A 24 -3.22 13.69 -2.79
CA GLY A 24 -3.91 13.73 -1.48
C GLY A 24 -3.16 12.98 -0.38
N ASP A 25 -3.80 11.94 0.16
CA ASP A 25 -3.28 10.98 1.14
C ASP A 25 -2.96 9.59 0.56
N GLU A 26 -2.91 9.48 -0.76
CA GLU A 26 -2.70 8.22 -1.49
C GLU A 26 -1.21 7.99 -1.83
N PHE A 27 -0.79 6.74 -1.68
CA PHE A 27 0.56 6.27 -1.97
C PHE A 27 0.49 5.07 -2.91
N VAL A 28 1.43 5.03 -3.86
CA VAL A 28 1.68 3.86 -4.70
C VAL A 28 3.04 3.29 -4.32
N CYS A 29 3.07 2.00 -4.02
CA CYS A 29 4.28 1.26 -3.68
C CYS A 29 4.52 0.18 -4.74
N ALA A 30 5.67 0.21 -5.41
CA ALA A 30 6.12 -0.84 -6.32
C ALA A 30 7.15 -1.72 -5.60
N LEU A 31 6.78 -2.97 -5.38
CA LEU A 31 7.60 -3.97 -4.71
C LEU A 31 8.22 -4.89 -5.76
N SER A 32 9.55 -4.92 -5.82
CA SER A 32 10.26 -5.76 -6.81
C SER A 32 10.34 -7.21 -6.33
N GLU A 33 10.27 -8.16 -7.26
CA GLU A 33 10.44 -9.61 -6.98
C GLU A 33 9.60 -10.10 -5.79
N THR A 34 8.34 -9.67 -5.76
CA THR A 34 7.45 -9.84 -4.62
C THR A 34 6.14 -10.45 -5.07
N THR A 35 5.69 -11.47 -4.35
CA THR A 35 4.38 -12.11 -4.56
C THR A 35 3.28 -11.36 -3.82
N LEU A 36 2.01 -11.57 -4.21
CA LEU A 36 0.87 -11.01 -3.48
C LEU A 36 0.85 -11.38 -1.99
N GLU A 37 1.26 -12.60 -1.63
CA GLU A 37 1.33 -13.02 -0.22
C GLU A 37 2.31 -12.17 0.58
N VAL A 38 3.51 -11.93 0.03
CA VAL A 38 4.53 -11.10 0.66
C VAL A 38 4.07 -9.65 0.73
N ALA A 39 3.46 -9.12 -0.33
CA ALA A 39 2.89 -7.78 -0.34
C ALA A 39 1.78 -7.61 0.70
N THR A 40 0.94 -8.64 0.89
CA THR A 40 -0.12 -8.62 1.91
C THR A 40 0.46 -8.55 3.32
N ARG A 41 1.51 -9.32 3.61
CA ARG A 41 2.23 -9.21 4.88
C ARG A 41 2.86 -7.83 5.07
N ARG A 42 3.42 -7.24 4.01
CA ARG A 42 3.97 -5.87 4.06
C ARG A 42 2.91 -4.84 4.43
N VAL A 43 1.69 -4.95 3.90
CA VAL A 43 0.57 -4.06 4.30
C VAL A 43 0.26 -4.19 5.79
N ALA A 44 0.25 -5.40 6.34
CA ALA A 44 0.06 -5.61 7.78
C ALA A 44 1.20 -4.96 8.60
N GLU A 45 2.45 -5.13 8.18
CA GLU A 45 3.61 -4.49 8.83
C GLU A 45 3.51 -2.95 8.80
N ILE A 46 3.03 -2.36 7.69
CA ILE A 46 2.79 -0.91 7.60
C ILE A 46 1.71 -0.48 8.59
N GLN A 47 0.62 -1.25 8.70
CA GLN A 47 -0.47 -0.96 9.62
C GLN A 47 0.00 -1.01 11.08
N ASP A 48 0.81 -2.01 11.45
CA ASP A 48 1.39 -2.13 12.80
C ASP A 48 2.35 -0.96 13.09
N ALA A 49 3.21 -0.62 12.12
CA ALA A 49 4.12 0.53 12.24
C ALA A 49 3.37 1.86 12.35
N LEU A 50 2.24 2.01 11.64
CA LEU A 50 1.39 3.19 11.76
C LEU A 50 0.70 3.24 13.12
N ASP A 51 0.13 2.14 13.60
CA ASP A 51 -0.57 2.11 14.89
C ASP A 51 0.37 2.44 16.06
N ALA A 52 1.60 1.90 16.03
CA ALA A 52 2.64 2.24 17.02
C ALA A 52 3.00 3.74 17.04
N ARG A 53 2.87 4.44 15.91
CA ARG A 53 3.18 5.87 15.79
C ARG A 53 1.96 6.75 16.02
N ARG A 54 0.78 6.25 15.65
CA ARG A 54 -0.49 6.97 15.68
C ARG A 54 -1.61 5.97 15.95
N PRO A 55 -1.86 5.63 17.22
CA PRO A 55 -2.87 4.67 17.59
C PRO A 55 -4.25 5.02 17.03
N GLY A 56 -4.93 4.02 16.47
CA GLY A 56 -6.26 4.17 15.86
C GLY A 56 -6.27 4.75 14.45
N ALA A 57 -5.12 5.05 13.86
CA ALA A 57 -5.03 5.34 12.43
C ALA A 57 -5.00 4.04 11.62
N SER A 58 -5.68 4.02 10.48
CA SER A 58 -5.71 2.87 9.58
C SER A 58 -5.37 3.24 8.16
N ILE A 59 -4.90 2.24 7.40
CA ILE A 59 -4.75 2.32 5.95
C ILE A 59 -5.62 1.28 5.26
N SER A 60 -5.99 1.60 4.02
CA SER A 60 -6.56 0.64 3.07
C SER A 60 -5.56 0.49 1.93
N ALA A 61 -5.35 -0.74 1.48
CA ALA A 61 -4.44 -1.04 0.38
C ALA A 61 -5.12 -2.01 -0.59
N GLY A 62 -5.01 -1.71 -1.89
CA GLY A 62 -5.31 -2.65 -2.97
C GLY A 62 -4.01 -3.18 -3.53
N LEU A 63 -3.96 -4.49 -3.80
CA LEU A 63 -2.75 -5.19 -4.23
C LEU A 63 -2.97 -5.85 -5.58
N ALA A 64 -1.96 -5.81 -6.42
CA ALA A 64 -1.95 -6.49 -7.71
C ALA A 64 -0.53 -7.00 -8.02
N GLU A 65 -0.44 -8.20 -8.58
CA GLU A 65 0.81 -8.76 -9.10
C GLU A 65 0.97 -8.41 -10.57
N LEU A 66 2.19 -8.13 -11.02
CA LEU A 66 2.49 -7.96 -12.43
C LEU A 66 2.23 -9.28 -13.18
N ALA A 67 1.47 -9.20 -14.27
CA ALA A 67 1.22 -10.33 -15.16
C ALA A 67 1.79 -10.00 -16.56
N ASP A 68 1.27 -10.62 -17.62
CA ASP A 68 1.54 -10.20 -19.00
C ASP A 68 0.80 -8.89 -19.33
N ASP A 69 1.08 -7.84 -18.55
CA ASP A 69 0.36 -6.58 -18.61
C ASP A 69 1.27 -5.36 -18.42
N THR A 70 0.72 -4.17 -18.64
CA THR A 70 1.46 -2.90 -18.57
C THR A 70 1.48 -2.35 -17.14
N LEU A 71 2.41 -1.43 -16.86
CA LEU A 71 2.38 -0.70 -15.59
C LEU A 71 1.02 0.00 -15.34
N ALA A 72 0.39 0.55 -16.38
CA ALA A 72 -0.89 1.22 -16.26
C ALA A 72 -2.02 0.25 -15.87
N SER A 73 -2.06 -0.95 -16.47
CA SER A 73 -3.05 -1.97 -16.11
C SER A 73 -2.79 -2.58 -14.73
N LEU A 74 -1.53 -2.71 -14.32
CA LEU A 74 -1.17 -3.14 -12.98
C LEU A 74 -1.69 -2.16 -11.92
N ILE A 75 -1.44 -0.86 -12.11
CA ILE A 75 -1.94 0.20 -11.21
C ILE A 75 -3.47 0.20 -11.18
N ALA A 76 -4.13 0.08 -12.33
CA ALA A 76 -5.60 0.05 -12.40
C ALA A 76 -6.20 -1.15 -11.65
N ARG A 77 -5.56 -2.33 -11.68
CA ARG A 77 -5.99 -3.50 -10.90
C ARG A 77 -5.81 -3.30 -9.40
N ALA A 78 -4.69 -2.70 -8.99
CA ALA A 78 -4.47 -2.37 -7.58
C ALA A 78 -5.50 -1.34 -7.07
N ASP A 79 -5.83 -0.33 -7.89
CA ASP A 79 -6.85 0.67 -7.57
C ASP A 79 -8.25 0.05 -7.45
N ALA A 80 -8.64 -0.82 -8.39
CA ALA A 80 -9.90 -1.56 -8.30
C ALA A 80 -9.98 -2.41 -7.02
N ALA A 81 -8.90 -3.13 -6.67
CA ALA A 81 -8.84 -3.89 -5.42
C ALA A 81 -8.92 -2.99 -4.17
N LEU A 82 -8.38 -1.77 -4.22
CA LEU A 82 -8.51 -0.79 -3.13
C LEU A 82 -9.95 -0.32 -2.95
N TYR A 83 -10.66 -0.13 -4.07
CA TYR A 83 -12.07 0.26 -4.06
C TYR A 83 -12.95 -0.80 -3.36
N ASP A 84 -12.68 -2.09 -3.60
CA ASP A 84 -13.39 -3.19 -2.94
C ASP A 84 -13.16 -3.15 -1.41
N VAL A 85 -11.91 -2.96 -0.97
CA VAL A 85 -11.57 -2.85 0.47
C VAL A 85 -12.26 -1.65 1.13
N LYS A 86 -12.32 -0.50 0.45
CA LYS A 86 -13.02 0.69 0.96
C LYS A 86 -14.54 0.48 0.99
N SER A 87 -15.10 -0.27 0.05
CA SER A 87 -16.53 -0.58 0.01
C SER A 87 -16.95 -1.52 1.15
N GLU A 88 -16.05 -2.40 1.60
CA GLU A 88 -16.28 -3.30 2.75
C GLU A 88 -16.11 -2.63 4.11
N ARG A 89 -15.45 -1.46 4.17
CA ARG A 89 -15.27 -0.65 5.38
C ARG A 89 -15.95 0.72 5.21
N PRO A 90 -17.27 0.83 5.42
CA PRO A 90 -17.91 2.13 5.45
C PRO A 90 -17.29 2.94 6.59
N THR A 91 -16.82 4.13 6.27
CA THR A 91 -16.29 5.15 7.21
C THR A 91 -17.20 5.37 8.41
#